data_AF-A0A6J7F7K7-F1
#
_entry.id   AF-A0A6J7F7K7-F1
#
_cell.length_a   1.000
_cell.length_b   1.000
_cell.length_c   1.000
_cell.angle_alpha   90.00
_cell.angle_beta   90.00
_cell.angle_gamma   90.00
#
_symmetry.space_group_name_H-M   'P 1'
#
loop_
_entity.id
_entity.type
_entity.pdbx_description
1 polymer ?
#
loop_
_entity_poly.entity_id
_entity_poly.type
_entity_poly.pdbx_seq_one_letter_code
_entity_poly.pdbx_strand_id
1 'polypeptide(L)'
;MVAMTSARSVGASFALTPTFFGPLDPARLLETRAGAATFDGISAGIGYRTQGSTTQLQVTGRAGVPNDASSVVLNITVTNAAGPGFVTIYPCGSPKPDASSLNYSTGSTIANGVIAKVGTGGKVCLYTSNATDLIADINGYF
;
A
#
# COMPACT_ATOMS: atom_id res chain seq x y z
N MET A 1 62.86 -0.20 -17.08
CA MET A 1 61.64 -0.73 -17.73
C MET A 1 60.76 -1.30 -16.63
N VAL A 2 59.81 -0.53 -16.12
CA VAL A 2 58.81 -1.01 -15.15
C VAL A 2 57.46 -0.88 -15.87
N ALA A 3 56.87 -2.02 -16.21
CA ALA A 3 55.58 -2.08 -16.86
C ALA A 3 54.48 -1.79 -15.81
N MET A 4 53.69 -0.75 -16.04
CA MET A 4 52.43 -0.53 -15.34
C MET A 4 51.40 -1.52 -15.90
N THR A 5 51.06 -2.53 -15.12
CA THR A 5 49.96 -3.45 -15.42
C THR A 5 48.64 -2.77 -15.09
N SER A 6 47.78 -2.65 -16.10
CA SER A 6 46.46 -2.00 -16.09
C SER A 6 45.51 -2.60 -15.04
N ALA A 7 44.86 -1.73 -14.26
CA ALA A 7 43.75 -2.09 -13.37
C ALA A 7 42.47 -2.28 -14.20
N ARG A 8 41.90 -3.49 -14.17
CA ARG A 8 40.58 -3.78 -14.74
C ARG A 8 39.49 -3.15 -13.88
N SER A 9 38.84 -2.11 -14.40
CA SER A 9 37.60 -1.57 -13.84
C SER A 9 36.46 -2.57 -14.03
N VAL A 10 35.97 -3.17 -12.94
CA VAL A 10 34.67 -3.86 -12.92
C VAL A 10 33.61 -2.78 -12.64
N GLY A 11 33.19 -2.07 -13.67
CA GLY A 11 32.12 -1.07 -13.59
C GLY A 11 30.81 -1.67 -14.12
N ALA A 12 29.99 -2.26 -13.25
CA ALA A 12 28.60 -2.49 -13.58
C ALA A 12 27.89 -1.12 -13.49
N SER A 13 27.64 -0.49 -14.64
CA SER A 13 26.81 0.71 -14.70
C SER A 13 25.37 0.33 -14.37
N PHE A 14 24.95 0.57 -13.12
CA PHE A 14 23.53 0.55 -12.78
C PHE A 14 22.92 1.86 -13.26
N ALA A 15 22.15 1.80 -14.36
CA ALA A 15 21.27 2.90 -14.71
C ALA A 15 20.16 2.96 -13.66
N LEU A 16 20.23 3.92 -12.75
CA LEU A 16 19.11 4.28 -11.91
C LEU A 16 18.13 5.02 -12.82
N THR A 17 17.04 4.36 -13.23
CA THR A 17 15.90 5.09 -13.78
C THR A 17 15.31 5.88 -12.61
N PRO A 18 15.38 7.22 -12.60
CA PRO A 18 14.79 7.98 -11.51
C PRO A 18 13.29 7.72 -11.49
N THR A 19 12.78 7.24 -10.36
CA THR A 19 11.34 7.19 -10.11
C THR A 19 10.91 8.56 -9.62
N PHE A 20 9.98 9.18 -10.34
CA PHE A 20 9.43 10.47 -9.96
C PHE A 20 8.11 10.24 -9.24
N PHE A 21 7.86 11.03 -8.20
CA PHE A 21 6.55 11.04 -7.58
C PHE A 21 5.51 11.64 -8.54
N GLY A 22 4.50 10.85 -8.89
CA GLY A 22 3.33 11.29 -9.64
C GLY A 22 2.18 11.63 -8.67
N PRO A 23 1.89 12.92 -8.41
CA PRO A 23 0.73 13.29 -7.60
C PRO A 23 -0.56 12.93 -8.35
N LEU A 24 -1.60 12.58 -7.58
CA LEU A 24 -2.93 12.29 -8.10
C LEU A 24 -3.97 13.18 -7.40
N ASP A 25 -5.08 13.44 -8.09
CA ASP A 25 -6.30 13.88 -7.42
C ASP A 25 -6.71 12.78 -6.43
N PRO A 26 -6.90 13.08 -5.13
CA PRO A 26 -7.18 12.03 -4.16
C PRO A 26 -8.45 11.25 -4.48
N ALA A 27 -8.36 9.93 -4.44
CA ALA A 27 -9.48 9.04 -4.74
C ALA A 27 -9.60 7.91 -3.71
N ARG A 28 -10.82 7.52 -3.36
CA ARG A 28 -11.07 6.42 -2.43
C ARG A 28 -11.10 5.08 -3.16
N LEU A 29 -10.08 4.24 -2.95
CA LEU A 29 -9.96 2.92 -3.58
C LEU A 29 -10.62 1.79 -2.78
N LEU A 30 -10.79 1.97 -1.47
CA LEU A 30 -11.38 0.99 -0.55
C LEU A 30 -12.29 1.69 0.44
N GLU A 31 -13.47 1.12 0.65
CA GLU A 31 -14.39 1.53 1.70
C GLU A 31 -15.18 0.31 2.17
N THR A 32 -14.95 -0.13 3.40
CA THR A 32 -15.59 -1.35 3.91
C THR A 32 -16.98 -1.14 4.49
N ARG A 33 -17.30 0.09 4.92
CA ARG A 33 -18.58 0.40 5.58
C ARG A 33 -19.74 0.23 4.61
N ALA A 34 -20.77 -0.47 5.06
CA ALA A 34 -21.97 -0.70 4.27
C ALA A 34 -22.61 0.62 3.79
N GLY A 35 -22.99 0.67 2.52
CA GLY A 35 -23.63 1.84 1.90
C GLY A 35 -22.70 2.99 1.52
N ALA A 36 -21.39 2.91 1.84
CA ALA A 36 -20.41 3.91 1.43
C ALA A 36 -19.74 3.53 0.10
N ALA A 37 -19.31 4.53 -0.65
CA ALA A 37 -18.82 4.39 -2.04
C ALA A 37 -17.31 4.60 -2.16
N THR A 38 -16.73 3.98 -3.18
CA THR A 38 -15.41 4.28 -3.73
C THR A 38 -15.57 5.11 -5.02
N PHE A 39 -14.48 5.69 -5.53
CA PHE A 39 -14.55 6.57 -6.71
C PHE A 39 -15.10 5.88 -7.98
N ASP A 40 -14.95 4.56 -8.07
CA ASP A 40 -15.34 3.71 -9.21
C ASP A 40 -16.36 2.62 -8.82
N GLY A 41 -16.86 2.62 -7.58
CA GLY A 41 -17.74 1.59 -7.04
C GLY A 41 -17.08 0.23 -6.75
N ILE A 42 -15.80 0.05 -7.09
CA ILE A 42 -15.05 -1.18 -6.81
C ILE A 42 -14.57 -1.15 -5.37
N SER A 43 -14.73 -2.25 -4.64
CA SER A 43 -14.38 -2.36 -3.21
C SER A 43 -15.15 -1.37 -2.32
N ALA A 44 -16.37 -1.03 -2.71
CA ALA A 44 -17.33 -0.23 -1.94
C ALA A 44 -18.23 -1.12 -1.09
N GLY A 45 -18.37 -0.80 0.20
CA GLY A 45 -19.26 -1.49 1.14
C GLY A 45 -18.98 -2.99 1.28
N ILE A 46 -17.72 -3.41 1.11
CA ILE A 46 -17.37 -4.84 1.07
C ILE A 46 -17.42 -5.54 2.45
N GLY A 47 -17.96 -4.88 3.48
CA GLY A 47 -18.26 -5.42 4.80
C GLY A 47 -17.14 -5.22 5.82
N TYR A 48 -17.41 -5.52 7.08
CA TYR A 48 -16.42 -5.41 8.15
C TYR A 48 -15.22 -6.35 7.93
N ARG A 49 -14.00 -5.96 8.31
CA ARG A 49 -12.82 -6.84 8.21
C ARG A 49 -12.73 -7.66 9.48
N THR A 50 -12.69 -8.98 9.34
CA THR A 50 -12.60 -9.88 10.49
C THR A 50 -11.17 -9.93 11.01
N GLN A 51 -11.03 -10.34 12.28
CA GLN A 51 -9.73 -10.54 12.91
C GLN A 51 -8.87 -11.51 12.08
N GLY A 52 -7.61 -11.11 11.84
CA GLY A 52 -6.62 -11.91 11.12
C GLY A 52 -6.82 -11.94 9.60
N SER A 53 -7.82 -11.22 9.06
CA SER A 53 -8.07 -11.18 7.63
C SER A 53 -7.08 -10.29 6.88
N THR A 54 -6.90 -10.57 5.58
CA THR A 54 -6.11 -9.73 4.67
C THR A 54 -6.99 -9.24 3.54
N THR A 55 -7.06 -7.91 3.37
CA THR A 55 -7.73 -7.29 2.23
C THR A 55 -6.71 -7.07 1.12
N GLN A 56 -6.96 -7.61 -0.07
CA GLN A 56 -6.14 -7.34 -1.25
C GLN A 56 -6.72 -6.15 -2.01
N LEU A 57 -6.02 -5.03 -2.00
CA LEU A 57 -6.43 -3.80 -2.66
C LEU A 57 -5.75 -3.69 -4.02
N GLN A 58 -6.54 -3.73 -5.11
CA GLN A 58 -6.05 -3.33 -6.43
C GLN A 58 -5.75 -1.84 -6.43
N VAL A 59 -4.50 -1.47 -6.76
CA VAL A 59 -4.06 -0.07 -6.81
C VAL A 59 -3.64 0.35 -8.21
N THR A 60 -2.91 -0.49 -8.95
CA THR A 60 -2.54 -0.13 -10.32
C THR A 60 -3.73 -0.28 -11.28
N GLY A 61 -3.74 0.56 -12.32
CA GLY A 61 -4.85 0.64 -13.26
C GLY A 61 -6.12 1.29 -12.68
N ARG A 62 -6.05 1.86 -11.47
CA ARG A 62 -7.16 2.58 -10.82
C ARG A 62 -6.73 4.00 -10.46
N ALA A 63 -7.68 4.94 -10.52
CA ALA A 63 -7.50 6.33 -10.13
C ALA A 63 -6.25 7.01 -10.73
N GLY A 64 -5.87 6.66 -11.96
CA GLY A 64 -4.71 7.24 -12.65
C GLY A 64 -3.36 6.61 -12.31
N VAL A 65 -3.30 5.58 -11.44
CA VAL A 65 -2.06 4.86 -11.14
C VAL A 65 -1.65 3.98 -12.34
N PRO A 66 -0.44 4.15 -12.92
CA PRO A 66 0.06 3.31 -14.00
C PRO A 66 0.15 1.83 -13.63
N ASN A 67 0.05 0.95 -14.63
CA ASN A 67 0.12 -0.50 -14.43
C ASN A 67 1.50 -0.99 -13.95
N ASP A 68 2.55 -0.24 -14.26
CA ASP A 68 3.94 -0.49 -13.92
C ASP A 68 4.43 0.32 -12.71
N ALA A 69 3.53 1.01 -12.00
CA ALA A 69 3.87 1.74 -10.77
C ALA A 69 4.52 0.80 -9.75
N SER A 70 5.66 1.23 -9.22
CA SER A 70 6.49 0.43 -8.30
C SER A 70 6.01 0.55 -6.85
N SER A 71 5.43 1.70 -6.50
CA SER A 71 4.91 2.02 -5.17
C SER A 71 3.76 3.02 -5.27
N VAL A 72 2.91 3.04 -4.24
CA VAL A 72 1.79 3.96 -4.12
C VAL A 72 1.82 4.69 -2.78
N VAL A 73 1.30 5.92 -2.77
CA VAL A 73 1.11 6.73 -1.57
C VAL A 73 -0.35 6.66 -1.18
N LEU A 74 -0.62 6.04 -0.03
CA LEU A 74 -1.97 5.77 0.48
C LEU A 74 -2.16 6.46 1.82
N ASN A 75 -3.37 6.94 2.07
CA ASN A 75 -3.86 7.23 3.41
C ASN A 75 -4.80 6.10 3.85
N ILE A 76 -4.41 5.34 4.87
CA ILE A 76 -5.22 4.23 5.40
C ILE A 76 -5.89 4.66 6.68
N THR A 77 -7.22 4.53 6.73
CA THR A 77 -8.02 4.82 7.92
C THR A 77 -8.64 3.54 8.47
N VAL A 78 -8.52 3.36 9.77
CA VAL A 78 -9.24 2.37 10.57
C VAL A 78 -10.40 3.09 11.24
N THR A 79 -11.59 2.50 11.20
CA THR A 79 -12.77 2.99 11.92
C THR A 79 -13.58 1.85 12.52
N ASN A 80 -14.46 2.15 13.47
CA ASN A 80 -15.34 1.18 14.11
C ASN A 80 -14.57 -0.04 14.68
N ALA A 81 -13.36 0.15 15.22
CA ALA A 81 -12.54 -0.97 15.70
C ALA A 81 -13.21 -1.70 16.89
N ALA A 82 -13.36 -3.02 16.80
CA ALA A 82 -13.98 -3.85 17.83
C ALA A 82 -13.10 -4.00 19.09
N GLY A 83 -11.80 -3.77 18.94
CA GLY A 83 -10.81 -3.92 20.00
C GLY A 83 -9.48 -3.24 19.65
N PRO A 84 -8.50 -3.25 20.56
CA PRO A 84 -7.14 -2.83 20.22
C PRO A 84 -6.54 -3.75 19.16
N GLY A 85 -5.74 -3.17 18.27
CA GLY A 85 -5.15 -3.91 17.16
C GLY A 85 -4.26 -3.04 16.27
N PHE A 86 -3.90 -3.60 15.12
CA PHE A 86 -3.08 -2.95 14.13
C PHE A 86 -3.39 -3.41 12.71
N VAL A 87 -2.94 -2.62 11.74
CA VAL A 87 -2.90 -2.95 10.32
C VAL A 87 -1.44 -3.05 9.88
N THR A 88 -1.11 -4.07 9.09
CA THR A 88 0.18 -4.18 8.38
C THR A 88 -0.07 -4.05 6.88
N ILE A 89 0.65 -3.14 6.23
CA ILE A 89 0.48 -2.81 4.81
C ILE A 89 1.75 -3.22 4.05
N TYR A 90 1.60 -4.04 3.02
CA TYR A 90 2.73 -4.69 2.34
C TYR A 90 2.38 -5.10 0.90
N PRO A 91 3.37 -5.30 0.00
CA PRO A 91 3.11 -5.78 -1.34
C PRO A 91 2.50 -7.19 -1.30
N CYS A 92 1.36 -7.37 -1.98
CA CYS A 92 0.79 -8.71 -2.13
C CYS A 92 1.76 -9.67 -2.83
N GLY A 93 1.69 -10.96 -2.49
CA GLY A 93 2.63 -11.96 -3.00
C GLY A 93 3.97 -12.04 -2.25
N SER A 94 4.21 -11.12 -1.30
CA SER A 94 5.31 -11.24 -0.33
C SER A 94 4.80 -11.76 1.03
N PRO A 95 5.65 -12.40 1.85
CA PRO A 95 5.31 -12.71 3.24
C PRO A 95 4.90 -11.44 4.01
N LYS A 96 3.87 -11.55 4.85
CA LYS A 96 3.44 -10.44 5.72
C LYS A 96 4.56 -10.10 6.71
N PRO A 97 5.02 -8.83 6.78
CA PRO A 97 5.96 -8.40 7.82
C PRO A 97 5.40 -8.52 9.24
N ASP A 98 6.29 -8.54 10.24
CA ASP A 98 5.89 -8.47 11.66
C ASP A 98 5.57 -7.04 12.12
N ALA A 99 6.13 -6.03 11.43
CA ALA A 99 5.89 -4.63 11.75
C ALA A 99 4.45 -4.18 11.43
N SER A 100 3.88 -3.32 12.28
CA SER A 100 2.63 -2.64 12.01
C SER A 100 2.85 -1.33 11.26
N SER A 101 1.83 -0.93 10.48
CA SER A 101 1.77 0.36 9.80
C SER A 101 0.82 1.33 10.50
N LEU A 102 -0.22 0.84 11.17
CA LEU A 102 -1.18 1.65 11.92
C LEU A 102 -1.65 0.88 13.15
N ASN A 103 -1.51 1.44 14.35
CA ASN A 103 -1.97 0.85 15.60
C ASN A 103 -3.19 1.63 16.11
N TYR A 104 -4.16 0.94 16.70
CA TYR A 104 -5.43 1.53 17.13
C TYR A 104 -5.97 0.86 18.40
N SER A 105 -6.88 1.57 19.07
CA SER A 105 -7.66 1.07 20.21
C SER A 105 -9.13 0.88 19.83
N THR A 106 -9.92 0.25 20.71
CA THR A 106 -11.37 0.09 20.55
C THR A 106 -12.06 1.42 20.23
N GLY A 107 -12.96 1.42 19.24
CA GLY A 107 -13.73 2.60 18.84
C GLY A 107 -12.93 3.68 18.10
N SER A 108 -11.64 3.46 17.82
CA SER A 108 -10.80 4.42 17.09
C SER A 108 -11.36 4.73 15.71
N THR A 109 -11.24 6.00 15.32
CA THR A 109 -11.24 6.45 13.92
C THR A 109 -9.92 7.18 13.71
N ILE A 110 -8.93 6.50 13.12
CA ILE A 110 -7.55 7.02 12.99
C ILE A 110 -6.98 6.67 11.63
N ALA A 111 -6.19 7.59 11.07
CA ALA A 111 -5.54 7.43 9.78
C ALA A 111 -4.01 7.41 9.91
N ASN A 112 -3.34 6.73 8.98
CA ASN A 112 -1.91 6.86 8.76
C ASN A 112 -1.58 6.89 7.26
N GLY A 113 -0.67 7.80 6.89
CA GLY A 113 -0.12 7.88 5.54
C GLY A 113 1.01 6.88 5.36
N VAL A 114 1.01 6.13 4.25
CA VAL A 114 2.02 5.13 3.94
C VAL A 114 2.46 5.21 2.49
N ILE A 115 3.74 4.89 2.26
CA ILE A 115 4.27 4.55 0.94
C ILE A 115 4.39 3.03 0.91
N ALA A 116 3.60 2.37 0.08
CA ALA A 116 3.56 0.92 -0.03
C ALA A 116 4.08 0.47 -1.38
N LYS A 117 4.97 -0.53 -1.38
CA LYS A 117 5.36 -1.22 -2.63
C LYS A 117 4.14 -1.91 -3.23
N VAL A 118 4.04 -1.85 -4.55
CA VAL A 118 3.04 -2.61 -5.30
C VAL A 118 3.52 -4.06 -5.43
N GLY A 119 2.64 -5.01 -5.10
CA GLY A 119 2.92 -6.44 -5.19
C GLY A 119 2.32 -7.11 -6.42
N THR A 120 2.26 -8.44 -6.38
CA THR A 120 1.75 -9.29 -7.46
C THR A 120 0.36 -8.84 -7.92
N GLY A 121 0.20 -8.69 -9.22
CA GLY A 121 -1.07 -8.28 -9.84
C GLY A 121 -1.44 -6.81 -9.63
N GLY A 122 -0.51 -5.96 -9.19
CA GLY A 122 -0.80 -4.53 -9.01
C GLY A 122 -1.48 -4.22 -7.68
N LYS A 123 -1.25 -5.06 -6.67
CA LYS A 123 -2.02 -5.04 -5.41
C LYS A 123 -1.18 -4.72 -4.19
N VAL A 124 -1.82 -4.06 -3.22
CA VAL A 124 -1.31 -3.87 -1.86
C VAL A 124 -2.17 -4.71 -0.91
N CYS A 125 -1.54 -5.39 0.03
CA CYS A 125 -2.19 -6.25 1.01
C CYS A 125 -2.28 -5.53 2.35
N LEU A 126 -3.47 -5.51 2.94
CA LEU A 126 -3.78 -4.89 4.22
C LEU A 126 -4.21 -5.99 5.20
N TYR A 127 -3.28 -6.45 6.03
CA TYR A 127 -3.59 -7.38 7.11
C TYR A 127 -4.18 -6.63 8.30
N THR A 128 -5.22 -7.18 8.91
CA THR A 128 -5.97 -6.59 10.03
C THR A 128 -5.92 -7.52 11.24
N SER A 129 -5.30 -7.06 12.34
CA SER A 129 -5.08 -7.91 13.52
C SER A 129 -6.31 -8.07 14.42
N ASN A 130 -7.29 -7.18 14.31
CA ASN A 130 -8.55 -7.21 15.06
C ASN A 130 -9.67 -6.61 14.21
N ALA A 131 -10.91 -7.00 14.46
CA ALA A 131 -12.00 -6.65 13.57
C ALA A 131 -12.23 -5.12 13.51
N THR A 132 -12.36 -4.57 12.30
CA THR A 132 -12.49 -3.12 12.05
C THR A 132 -12.97 -2.85 10.62
N ASP A 133 -13.40 -1.61 10.36
CA ASP A 133 -13.56 -1.09 9.01
C ASP A 133 -12.25 -0.45 8.52
N LEU A 134 -11.99 -0.59 7.21
CA LEU A 134 -10.88 0.01 6.51
C LEU A 134 -11.36 0.97 5.42
N ILE A 135 -10.65 2.08 5.30
CA ILE A 135 -10.76 3.03 4.20
C ILE A 135 -9.35 3.22 3.64
N ALA A 136 -9.21 3.23 2.32
CA ALA A 136 -7.95 3.53 1.66
C ALA A 136 -8.16 4.59 0.58
N ASP A 137 -7.50 5.73 0.76
CA ASP A 137 -7.45 6.80 -0.23
C ASP A 137 -6.05 6.81 -0.88
N ILE A 138 -5.99 7.01 -2.20
CA ILE A 138 -4.73 7.14 -2.97
C ILE A 138 -4.41 8.61 -3.19
N ASN A 139 -3.13 8.98 -3.06
CA ASN A 139 -2.65 10.36 -3.23
C ASN A 139 -1.56 10.51 -4.30
N GLY A 140 -0.95 9.41 -4.73
CA GLY A 140 0.10 9.42 -5.75
C GLY A 140 0.83 8.08 -5.89
N TYR A 141 1.82 8.04 -6.75
CA TYR A 141 2.61 6.83 -7.06
C TYR A 141 4.07 7.16 -7.40
N PHE A 142 4.89 6.11 -7.53
CA PHE A 142 6.29 6.14 -7.99
C PHE A 142 6.54 5.16 -9.12
#